data_AF-A0A2S2CR83-F1
#
_entry.id   AF-A0A2S2CR83-F1
#
_cell.length_a   1.000
_cell.length_b   1.000
_cell.length_c   1.000
_cell.angle_alpha   90.00
_cell.angle_beta   90.00
_cell.angle_gamma   90.00
#
_symmetry.space_group_name_H-M   'P 1'
#
loop_
_entity.id
_entity.type
_entity.pdbx_description
1 polymer ?
#
loop_
_entity_poly.entity_id
_entity_poly.type
_entity_poly.pdbx_seq_one_letter_code
_entity_poly.pdbx_strand_id
1 'polypeptide(L)'
;MVAALDAALVRAGHRSLVIGVEGSAVSGSLIPLPRVAGAVNQRARGIVAKRVAATIASTLERHPVDLVHLHLEDFPVCLPATGLPTLVTLHRPLDDYPRTP
;
A
#
# COMPACT_ATOMS: atom_id res chain seq x y z
N MET A 1 -0.34 9.54 -8.61
CA MET A 1 -1.62 8.82 -8.46
C MET A 1 -2.07 8.73 -7.01
N VAL A 2 -1.32 8.05 -6.12
CA VAL A 2 -1.69 7.90 -4.69
C VAL A 2 -1.92 9.23 -3.96
N ALA A 3 -1.02 10.21 -4.11
CA ALA A 3 -1.18 11.52 -3.47
C ALA A 3 -2.45 12.29 -3.90
N ALA A 4 -2.88 12.14 -5.16
CA ALA A 4 -4.09 12.80 -5.66
C ALA A 4 -5.36 12.15 -5.10
N LEU A 5 -5.36 10.81 -4.99
CA LEU A 5 -6.44 10.04 -4.38
C LEU A 5 -6.56 10.37 -2.88
N ASP A 6 -5.45 10.31 -2.15
CA ASP A 6 -5.38 10.71 -0.74
C ASP A 6 -5.93 12.12 -0.51
N ALA A 7 -5.46 13.10 -1.30
CA ALA A 7 -5.96 14.47 -1.21
C ALA A 7 -7.46 14.59 -1.51
N ALA A 8 -7.98 13.81 -2.47
CA ALA A 8 -9.41 13.81 -2.79
C ALA A 8 -10.25 13.20 -1.66
N LEU A 9 -9.81 12.09 -1.06
CA LEU A 9 -10.47 11.46 0.08
C LEU A 9 -10.54 12.40 1.27
N VAL A 10 -9.42 13.05 1.61
CA VAL A 10 -9.39 14.02 2.71
C VAL A 10 -10.29 15.22 2.42
N ARG A 11 -10.27 15.79 1.20
CA ARG A 11 -11.16 16.89 0.83
C ARG A 11 -12.65 16.51 0.91
N ALA A 12 -12.98 15.25 0.64
CA ALA A 12 -14.34 14.74 0.77
C ALA A 12 -14.74 14.42 2.23
N GLY A 13 -13.86 14.64 3.20
CA GLY A 13 -14.11 14.40 4.63
C GLY A 13 -13.86 12.96 5.08
N HIS A 14 -13.27 12.11 4.23
CA HIS A 14 -12.87 10.75 4.61
C HIS A 14 -11.54 10.74 5.36
N ARG A 15 -11.37 9.74 6.23
CA ARG A 15 -10.08 9.48 6.89
C ARG A 15 -9.18 8.67 5.96
N SER A 16 -8.06 9.27 5.56
CA SER A 16 -7.06 8.62 4.70
C SER A 16 -5.82 8.22 5.51
N LEU A 17 -5.43 6.95 5.42
CA LEU A 17 -4.19 6.40 5.97
C LEU A 17 -3.31 5.92 4.81
N VAL A 18 -2.10 6.46 4.69
CA VAL A 18 -1.19 6.14 3.59
C VAL A 18 0.02 5.40 4.15
N ILE A 19 0.19 4.14 3.76
CA ILE A 19 1.43 3.41 3.99
C ILE A 19 2.42 3.80 2.88
N GLY A 20 3.50 4.46 3.24
CA GLY A 20 4.46 5.01 2.27
C GLY A 20 5.84 5.21 2.86
N VAL A 21 6.82 5.50 2.01
CA VAL A 21 8.20 5.74 2.46
C VAL A 21 8.23 6.86 3.49
N GLU A 22 9.00 6.70 4.55
CA GLU A 22 9.21 7.75 5.56
C GLU A 22 9.56 9.11 4.91
N GLY A 23 8.93 10.17 5.42
CA GLY A 23 9.06 11.53 4.88
C GLY A 23 8.21 11.81 3.64
N SER A 24 7.37 10.88 3.18
CA SER A 24 6.42 11.15 2.09
C SER A 24 5.40 12.21 2.51
N ALA A 25 5.16 13.19 1.64
CA ALA A 25 4.09 14.16 1.83
C ALA A 25 2.73 13.53 1.50
N VAL A 26 1.81 13.58 2.47
CA VAL A 26 0.44 13.09 2.35
C VAL A 26 -0.51 14.13 2.97
N SER A 27 -1.75 14.15 2.49
CA SER A 27 -2.84 14.97 3.02
C SER A 27 -3.49 14.30 4.24
N GLY A 28 -3.58 12.97 4.23
CA GLY A 28 -4.05 12.16 5.35
C GLY A 28 -2.96 11.90 6.40
N SER A 29 -2.97 10.71 7.00
CA SER A 29 -1.93 10.29 7.94
C SER A 29 -0.95 9.31 7.30
N LEU A 30 0.35 9.61 7.39
CA LEU A 30 1.41 8.71 6.95
C LEU A 30 1.63 7.60 7.98
N ILE A 31 1.56 6.35 7.55
CA ILE A 31 2.11 5.19 8.24
C ILE A 31 3.49 4.91 7.60
N PRO A 32 4.58 5.30 8.26
CA PRO A 32 5.89 5.32 7.61
C PRO A 32 6.46 3.92 7.43
N LEU A 33 6.98 3.65 6.23
CA LEU A 33 7.84 2.53 5.92
C LEU A 33 9.30 3.00 5.86
N PRO A 34 10.21 2.39 6.63
CA PRO A 34 11.63 2.71 6.55
C PRO A 34 12.19 2.44 5.14
N ARG A 35 13.07 3.33 4.67
CA ARG A 35 13.80 3.09 3.42
C ARG A 35 14.64 1.82 3.53
N VAL A 36 14.59 0.99 2.49
CA VAL A 36 15.52 -0.14 2.34
C VAL A 36 16.71 0.37 1.55
N ALA A 37 17.89 0.38 2.18
CA ALA A 37 19.14 0.72 1.52
C ALA A 37 19.64 -0.43 0.63
N GLY A 38 20.37 -0.10 -0.43
CA GLY A 38 20.99 -1.05 -1.35
C GLY A 38 20.38 -1.08 -2.74
N ALA A 39 20.88 -1.99 -3.59
CA ALA A 39 20.42 -2.12 -4.97
C ALA A 39 18.98 -2.65 -5.04
N VAL A 40 18.22 -2.12 -6.00
CA VAL A 40 16.87 -2.61 -6.31
C VAL A 40 16.99 -3.97 -7.00
N ASN A 41 16.82 -5.05 -6.23
CA ASN A 41 16.85 -6.42 -6.72
C ASN A 41 15.67 -7.23 -6.14
N GLN A 42 15.48 -8.45 -6.65
CA GLN A 42 14.35 -9.31 -6.25
C GLN A 42 14.34 -9.61 -4.75
N ARG A 43 15.51 -9.78 -4.12
CA ARG A 43 15.61 -9.98 -2.66
C ARG A 43 15.13 -8.75 -1.89
N ALA A 44 15.55 -7.56 -2.31
CA ALA A 44 15.10 -6.30 -1.72
C ALA A 44 13.58 -6.11 -1.89
N ARG A 45 13.02 -6.43 -3.07
CA ARG A 45 11.57 -6.42 -3.32
C ARG A 45 10.82 -7.35 -2.37
N GLY A 46 11.26 -8.60 -2.21
CA GLY A 46 10.64 -9.54 -1.29
C GLY A 46 10.68 -9.09 0.19
N ILE A 47 11.77 -8.43 0.61
CA ILE A 47 11.86 -7.84 1.96
C ILE A 47 10.87 -6.69 2.12
N VAL A 48 10.81 -5.77 1.14
CA VAL A 48 9.87 -4.64 1.16
C VAL A 48 8.43 -5.16 1.18
N ALA A 49 8.09 -6.12 0.32
CA ALA A 49 6.74 -6.65 0.24
C ALA A 49 6.28 -7.29 1.56
N LYS A 50 7.14 -8.08 2.23
CA LYS A 50 6.85 -8.62 3.57
C LYS A 50 6.64 -7.53 4.62
N ARG A 51 7.45 -6.46 4.59
CA ARG A 51 7.30 -5.31 5.50
C ARG A 51 5.98 -4.58 5.25
N VAL A 52 5.62 -4.38 3.99
CA VAL A 52 4.34 -3.78 3.60
C VAL A 52 3.18 -4.64 4.12
N ALA A 53 3.18 -5.94 3.86
CA ALA A 53 2.14 -6.86 4.33
C ALA A 53 1.97 -6.84 5.85
N ALA A 54 3.08 -6.88 6.60
CA ALA A 54 3.04 -6.75 8.07
C ALA A 54 2.52 -5.39 8.54
N THR A 55 2.89 -4.32 7.83
CA THR A 55 2.43 -2.96 8.14
C THR A 55 0.93 -2.82 7.88
N ILE A 56 0.42 -3.38 6.77
CA ILE A 56 -1.01 -3.46 6.46
C ILE A 56 -1.73 -4.18 7.60
N ALA A 57 -1.33 -5.41 7.93
CA ALA A 57 -1.97 -6.19 8.99
C ALA A 57 -2.05 -5.41 10.32
N SER A 58 -0.91 -4.86 10.77
CA SER A 58 -0.87 -4.10 12.02
C SER A 58 -1.68 -2.79 11.97
N THR A 59 -1.82 -2.18 10.80
CA THR A 59 -2.65 -0.97 10.61
C THR A 59 -4.13 -1.33 10.70
N LEU A 60 -4.53 -2.44 10.10
CA LEU A 60 -5.91 -2.94 10.14
C LEU A 60 -6.33 -3.39 11.56
N GLU A 61 -5.39 -3.87 12.37
CA GLU A 61 -5.66 -4.20 13.78
C GLU A 61 -5.88 -2.95 14.64
N ARG A 62 -5.21 -1.84 14.33
CA ARG A 62 -5.22 -0.62 15.16
C ARG A 62 -6.22 0.43 14.71
N HIS A 63 -6.75 0.30 13.50
CA HIS A 63 -7.62 1.30 12.91
C HIS A 63 -8.83 0.65 12.25
N PRO A 64 -10.04 1.22 12.45
CA PRO A 64 -11.17 0.85 11.62
C PRO A 64 -10.90 1.35 10.20
N VAL A 65 -10.77 0.41 9.25
CA VAL A 65 -10.51 0.67 7.84
C VAL A 65 -11.62 0.02 7.03
N ASP A 66 -12.33 0.82 6.24
CA ASP A 66 -13.46 0.37 5.44
C ASP A 66 -13.05 -0.18 4.06
N LEU A 67 -11.88 0.25 3.56
CA LEU A 67 -11.35 -0.14 2.25
C LEU A 67 -9.82 -0.06 2.23
N VAL A 68 -9.18 -1.03 1.56
CA VAL A 68 -7.73 -1.03 1.30
C VAL A 68 -7.48 -0.73 -0.18
N HIS A 69 -6.63 0.27 -0.47
CA HIS A 69 -6.15 0.57 -1.81
C HIS A 69 -4.68 0.15 -1.95
N LEU A 70 -4.38 -0.72 -2.93
CA LEU A 70 -3.03 -1.18 -3.22
C LEU A 70 -2.55 -0.64 -4.56
N HIS A 71 -1.35 -0.09 -4.55
CA HIS A 71 -0.65 0.46 -5.71
C HIS A 71 0.78 -0.09 -5.77
N LEU A 72 0.90 -1.42 -5.87
CA LEU A 72 2.16 -2.15 -5.83
C LEU A 72 2.20 -3.18 -6.96
N GLU A 73 3.38 -3.43 -7.52
CA GLU A 73 3.58 -4.53 -8.47
C GLU A 73 3.35 -5.88 -7.78
N ASP A 74 4.00 -6.09 -6.63
CA ASP A 74 3.88 -7.29 -5.80
C ASP A 74 2.63 -7.27 -4.90
N PHE A 75 1.49 -6.76 -5.38
CA PHE A 75 0.27 -6.67 -4.56
C PHE A 75 -0.24 -8.03 -4.01
N PRO A 76 -0.11 -9.19 -4.69
CA PRO A 76 -0.69 -10.45 -4.21
C PRO A 76 -0.16 -10.85 -2.82
N VAL A 77 1.13 -10.61 -2.56
CA VAL A 77 1.73 -10.94 -1.25
C VAL A 77 1.36 -9.94 -0.15
N CYS A 78 0.73 -8.82 -0.53
CA CYS A 78 0.31 -7.74 0.37
C CYS A 78 -1.22 -7.71 0.58
N LEU A 79 -1.97 -8.63 -0.03
CA LEU A 79 -3.43 -8.70 0.14
C LEU A 79 -3.77 -8.93 1.62
N PRO A 80 -4.66 -8.12 2.22
CA PRO A 80 -5.07 -8.32 3.60
C PRO A 80 -5.88 -9.62 3.73
N ALA A 81 -5.63 -10.38 4.80
CA ALA A 81 -6.38 -11.60 5.08
C ALA A 81 -7.84 -11.36 5.53
N THR A 82 -8.22 -10.11 5.78
CA THR A 82 -9.37 -9.74 6.61
C THR A 82 -10.71 -9.64 5.89
N GLY A 83 -10.86 -10.13 4.65
CA GLY A 83 -12.11 -10.03 3.88
C GLY A 83 -12.56 -8.59 3.56
N LEU A 84 -11.76 -7.59 3.94
CA LEU A 84 -12.03 -6.19 3.68
C LEU A 84 -12.01 -5.91 2.16
N PRO A 85 -12.92 -5.03 1.68
CA PRO A 85 -12.87 -4.58 0.30
C PRO A 85 -11.49 -4.06 -0.07
N THR A 86 -10.88 -4.65 -1.10
CA THR A 86 -9.53 -4.29 -1.56
C THR A 86 -9.58 -3.89 -3.02
N LEU A 87 -9.15 -2.66 -3.32
CA LEU A 87 -9.00 -2.13 -4.67
C LEU A 87 -7.52 -2.12 -5.04
N VAL A 88 -7.16 -2.78 -6.13
CA VAL A 88 -5.80 -2.77 -6.68
C VAL A 88 -5.76 -1.92 -7.94
N THR A 89 -4.84 -0.97 -8.03
CA THR A 89 -4.59 -0.22 -9.27
C THR A 89 -3.36 -0.76 -9.99
N LEU A 90 -3.61 -1.47 -11.08
CA LEU A 90 -2.59 -1.94 -12.01
C LEU A 90 -2.21 -0.80 -12.95
N HIS A 91 -0.96 -0.36 -12.90
CA HIS A 91 -0.44 0.79 -13.66
C HIS A 91 0.74 0.43 -14.57
N ARG A 92 1.15 -0.83 -14.55
CA ARG A 92 2.11 -1.46 -15.46
C ARG A 92 1.37 -2.24 -16.55
N PRO A 93 2.03 -2.64 -17.65
CA PRO A 93 1.47 -3.61 -18.59
C PRO A 93 0.93 -4.85 -17.87
N LEU A 94 -0.18 -5.42 -18.37
CA LEU A 94 -0.84 -6.54 -17.69
C LEU A 94 0.04 -7.79 -17.56
N ASP A 95 0.98 -7.98 -18.49
CA ASP A 95 1.95 -9.09 -18.44
C ASP A 95 2.97 -8.96 -17.29
N ASP A 96 3.08 -7.79 -16.65
CA ASP A 96 3.91 -7.58 -15.44
C ASP A 96 3.22 -8.14 -14.17
N TYR A 97 1.96 -8.59 -14.27
CA TYR A 97 1.17 -9.09 -13.14
C TYR A 97 0.81 -10.58 -13.29
N PRO A 98 0.66 -11.32 -12.17
CA PRO A 98 0.22 -12.70 -12.23
C PRO A 98 -1.24 -12.79 -12.72
N ARG A 99 -1.53 -13.82 -13.51
CA ARG A 99 -2.88 -14.06 -14.09
C ARG A 99 -3.91 -14.54 -13.08
N THR A 100 -3.47 -14.93 -11.89
CA THR A 100 -4.28 -15.33 -10.74
C THR A 100 -3.70 -14.72 -9.48
N PRO A 101 -4.51 -14.09 -8.61
CA PRO A 101 -4.08 -13.60 -7.31
C PRO A 101 -3.68 -14.74 -6.36
#